data_AF-A0A835A6C3-F1
#
_entry.id   AF-A0A835A6C3-F1
#
_cell.length_a   1.000
_cell.length_b   1.000
_cell.length_c   1.000
_cell.angle_alpha   90.00
_cell.angle_beta   90.00
_cell.angle_gamma   90.00
#
_symmetry.space_group_name_H-M   'P 1'
#
loop_
_entity.id
_entity.type
_entity.pdbx_description
1 polymer ?
#
loop_
_entity_poly.entity_id
_entity_poly.type
_entity_poly.pdbx_seq_one_letter_code
_entity_poly.pdbx_strand_id
1 'polypeptide(L)'
;MALESWLTKVRSAMNKQAAPPGPMIRSMRKKSSVGILALEVGSLMSKLLRLWRAVGDASVARLRHETIHLDGVRKVVSDDDDFLLGLACAELVDALRAASESVAALAARCADPGLRGFRDAFSEFAETGRDRHRWVCSSKDDMDARAHKMERQVATTTALRRAMEELAEAEHGLRRQLHLVVVQCKGKGGHHRRSLSASNISVAAEQQQLIFSKKQEVKQLKQTSLWGCTLDAVVASMARAAFTTLARIKLVFGSLTLSSMSMESQVLTPAPGTLGAAALAPRYAAVVVAVERMVRSPRLVGPEERDELYGMLTASVRAQLRARLRGTVAAADPELAAQWRAALAGILEWLAPMAHATMRWQAERSFEIEQRTTEPGGVLLLQTLHMADRHKVEAAVVELLVGLNYVCRFHKEMMMMTCWGPPAMASVRC
;
A
#
# COMPACT_ATOMS: atom_id res chain seq x y z
N MET A 1 74.48 -53.28 -11.24
CA MET A 1 73.74 -51.99 -11.35
C MET A 1 72.29 -52.12 -11.86
N ALA A 2 71.72 -53.32 -12.06
CA ALA A 2 70.31 -53.46 -12.52
C ALA A 2 69.27 -53.66 -11.38
N LEU A 3 69.69 -54.08 -10.18
CA LEU A 3 68.79 -54.40 -9.06
C LEU A 3 68.24 -53.14 -8.35
N GLU A 4 69.03 -52.07 -8.28
CA GLU A 4 68.65 -50.81 -7.63
C GLU A 4 67.59 -50.02 -8.42
N SER A 5 67.54 -50.22 -9.75
CA SER A 5 66.53 -49.62 -10.62
C SER A 5 65.14 -50.25 -10.43
N TRP A 6 65.08 -51.50 -9.96
CA TRP A 6 63.82 -52.19 -9.72
C TRP A 6 63.21 -51.81 -8.36
N LEU A 7 64.03 -51.73 -7.31
CA LEU A 7 63.59 -51.33 -5.97
C LEU A 7 63.07 -49.88 -5.92
N THR A 8 63.67 -48.98 -6.71
CA THR A 8 63.19 -47.58 -6.84
C THR A 8 61.87 -47.47 -7.61
N LYS A 9 61.65 -48.33 -8.61
CA LYS A 9 60.37 -48.42 -9.33
C LYS A 9 59.25 -49.03 -8.48
N VAL A 10 59.54 -50.04 -7.67
CA VAL A 10 58.55 -50.64 -6.73
C VAL A 10 58.18 -49.65 -5.62
N ARG A 11 59.15 -48.90 -5.06
CA ARG A 11 58.88 -47.85 -4.07
C ARG A 11 58.06 -46.68 -4.64
N SER A 12 58.27 -46.33 -5.91
CA SER A 12 57.46 -45.32 -6.63
C SER A 12 56.04 -45.80 -6.93
N ALA A 13 55.83 -47.11 -7.15
CA ALA A 13 54.51 -47.70 -7.35
C ALA A 13 53.72 -47.81 -6.03
N MET A 14 54.39 -48.09 -4.90
CA MET A 14 53.75 -48.20 -3.58
C MET A 14 53.33 -46.84 -2.99
N ASN A 15 53.95 -45.74 -3.40
CA ASN A 15 53.57 -44.38 -2.97
C ASN A 15 52.42 -43.76 -3.80
N LYS A 16 51.84 -44.52 -4.74
CA LYS A 16 50.71 -44.10 -5.59
C LYS A 16 49.36 -44.76 -5.22
N GLN A 17 49.28 -45.42 -4.07
CA GLN A 17 48.02 -45.86 -3.47
C GLN A 17 47.64 -44.97 -2.28
N ALA A 18 47.52 -43.66 -2.54
CA ALA A 18 46.54 -42.86 -1.81
C ALA A 18 45.24 -42.96 -2.61
N ALA A 19 44.20 -43.47 -1.96
CA ALA A 19 42.88 -43.68 -2.54
C ALA A 19 42.43 -42.47 -3.38
N PRO A 20 41.73 -42.67 -4.50
CA PRO A 20 41.06 -41.55 -5.15
C PRO A 20 40.22 -40.86 -4.10
N PRO A 21 40.15 -39.52 -4.03
CA PRO A 21 39.11 -38.89 -3.24
C PRO A 21 37.81 -39.43 -3.83
N GLY A 22 37.16 -40.35 -3.10
CA GLY A 22 35.82 -40.79 -3.40
C GLY A 22 35.00 -39.53 -3.63
N PRO A 23 34.05 -39.51 -4.59
CA PRO A 23 33.37 -38.28 -4.95
C PRO A 23 32.94 -37.64 -3.65
N MET A 24 33.57 -36.50 -3.32
CA MET A 24 33.07 -35.64 -2.28
C MET A 24 31.70 -35.31 -2.82
N ILE A 25 30.69 -36.03 -2.34
CA ILE A 25 29.39 -35.47 -2.12
C ILE A 25 29.71 -34.34 -1.14
N ARG A 26 30.23 -33.21 -1.68
CA ARG A 26 29.78 -31.91 -1.28
C ARG A 26 28.28 -32.14 -1.28
N SER A 27 27.75 -32.31 -0.07
CA SER A 27 26.38 -31.95 0.18
C SER A 27 26.31 -30.54 -0.38
N MET A 28 25.93 -30.42 -1.64
CA MET A 28 25.30 -29.24 -2.15
C MET A 28 24.08 -29.19 -1.25
N ARG A 29 24.25 -28.56 -0.07
CA ARG A 29 23.14 -28.03 0.70
C ARG A 29 22.32 -27.35 -0.37
N LYS A 30 21.18 -27.96 -0.71
CA LYS A 30 20.29 -27.47 -1.75
C LYS A 30 20.17 -26.00 -1.45
N LYS A 31 20.70 -25.13 -2.33
CA LYS A 31 20.59 -23.69 -2.14
C LYS A 31 19.10 -23.45 -1.94
N SER A 32 18.72 -22.98 -0.76
CA SER A 32 17.32 -22.72 -0.44
C SER A 32 16.90 -21.55 -1.33
N SER A 33 16.37 -21.87 -2.51
CA SER A 33 15.82 -20.87 -3.40
C SER A 33 14.55 -20.32 -2.77
N VAL A 34 14.24 -19.06 -3.08
CA VAL A 34 13.02 -18.41 -2.61
C VAL A 34 11.78 -19.14 -3.13
N GLY A 35 11.78 -19.52 -4.42
CA GLY A 35 10.73 -20.34 -5.02
C GLY A 35 9.35 -19.72 -4.87
N ILE A 36 8.40 -20.48 -4.30
CA ILE A 36 7.00 -20.08 -4.13
C ILE A 36 6.80 -18.78 -3.34
N LEU A 37 7.77 -18.40 -2.49
CA LEU A 37 7.71 -17.18 -1.68
C LEU A 37 8.09 -15.92 -2.45
N ALA A 38 8.46 -16.03 -3.73
CA ALA A 38 8.99 -14.91 -4.51
C ALA A 38 8.05 -13.70 -4.47
N LEU A 39 6.74 -13.96 -4.46
CA LEU A 39 5.70 -12.95 -4.41
C LEU A 39 5.61 -12.23 -3.06
N GLU A 40 5.67 -12.98 -1.96
CA GLU A 40 5.67 -12.43 -0.60
C GLU A 40 6.94 -11.62 -0.34
N VAL A 41 8.09 -12.17 -0.75
CA VAL A 41 9.38 -11.48 -0.71
C VAL A 41 9.34 -10.21 -1.55
N GLY A 42 8.76 -10.26 -2.75
CA GLY A 42 8.61 -9.09 -3.62
C GLY A 42 7.77 -8.00 -2.97
N SER A 43 6.67 -8.37 -2.30
CA SER A 43 5.85 -7.43 -1.52
C SER A 43 6.64 -6.81 -0.36
N LEU A 44 7.39 -7.63 0.39
CA LEU A 44 8.22 -7.16 1.50
C LEU A 44 9.34 -6.22 1.04
N MET A 45 10.01 -6.55 -0.08
CA MET A 45 11.00 -5.66 -0.70
C MET A 45 10.38 -4.32 -1.09
N SER A 46 9.19 -4.31 -1.70
CA SER A 46 8.46 -3.07 -2.00
C SER A 46 8.12 -2.26 -0.76
N LYS A 47 7.76 -2.90 0.35
CA LYS A 47 7.51 -2.21 1.65
C LYS A 47 8.79 -1.51 2.14
N LEU A 48 9.93 -2.20 2.13
CA LEU A 48 11.21 -1.61 2.53
C LEU A 48 11.64 -0.46 1.60
N LEU A 49 11.43 -0.60 0.29
CA LEU A 49 11.71 0.46 -0.69
C LEU A 49 10.83 1.70 -0.47
N ARG A 50 9.54 1.51 -0.17
CA ARG A 50 8.64 2.62 0.19
C ARG A 50 9.13 3.35 1.44
N LEU A 51 9.55 2.62 2.47
CA LEU A 51 10.11 3.21 3.70
C LEU A 51 11.40 3.99 3.42
N TRP A 52 12.31 3.44 2.61
CA TRP A 52 13.53 4.14 2.19
C TRP A 52 13.23 5.48 1.49
N ARG A 53 12.26 5.49 0.56
CA ARG A 53 11.84 6.73 -0.12
C ARG A 53 11.13 7.72 0.83
N ALA A 54 10.38 7.22 1.81
CA ALA A 54 9.70 8.06 2.80
C ALA A 54 10.70 8.83 3.69
N VAL A 55 11.88 8.25 3.95
CA VAL A 55 12.94 8.91 4.72
C VAL A 55 13.96 9.65 3.83
N GLY A 56 13.76 9.69 2.52
CA GLY A 56 14.61 10.44 1.58
C GLY A 56 14.52 11.96 1.79
N ASP A 57 15.57 12.71 1.41
CA ASP A 57 15.68 14.15 1.70
C ASP A 57 14.47 14.95 1.22
N ALA A 58 13.99 14.68 0.00
CA ALA A 58 12.81 15.35 -0.55
C ALA A 58 11.54 15.07 0.26
N SER A 59 11.33 13.83 0.71
CA SER A 59 10.17 13.45 1.51
C SER A 59 10.22 14.05 2.91
N VAL A 60 11.41 14.09 3.52
CA VAL A 60 11.64 14.73 4.82
C VAL A 60 11.45 16.24 4.73
N ALA A 61 11.93 16.89 3.67
CA ALA A 61 11.72 18.32 3.43
C ALA A 61 10.22 18.64 3.28
N ARG A 62 9.48 17.87 2.46
CA ARG A 62 8.02 18.00 2.35
C ARG A 62 7.31 17.77 3.67
N LEU A 63 7.75 16.80 4.48
CA LEU A 63 7.18 16.57 5.81
C LEU A 63 7.32 17.83 6.67
N ARG A 64 8.53 18.38 6.78
CA ARG A 64 8.86 19.51 7.65
C ARG A 64 8.31 20.86 7.19
N HIS A 65 8.22 21.09 5.88
CA HIS A 65 7.89 22.42 5.34
C HIS A 65 6.48 22.52 4.74
N GLU A 66 5.83 21.40 4.45
CA GLU A 66 4.50 21.39 3.83
C GLU A 66 3.51 20.62 4.69
N THR A 67 3.84 19.37 5.04
CA THR A 67 2.87 18.41 5.58
C THR A 67 2.42 18.78 6.99
N ILE A 68 3.34 19.10 7.89
CA ILE A 68 2.99 19.51 9.27
C ILE A 68 2.34 20.91 9.31
N HIS A 69 2.49 21.69 8.23
CA HIS A 69 1.90 23.02 8.10
C HIS A 69 0.58 23.02 7.34
N LEU A 70 0.05 21.86 6.93
CA LEU A 70 -1.28 21.76 6.38
C LEU A 70 -2.31 22.26 7.40
N ASP A 71 -3.16 23.18 6.96
CA ASP A 71 -4.19 23.81 7.79
C ASP A 71 -5.04 22.80 8.57
N GLY A 72 -5.46 21.71 7.92
CA GLY A 72 -6.27 20.69 8.58
C GLY A 72 -5.51 19.99 9.70
N VAL A 73 -4.23 19.67 9.48
CA VAL A 73 -3.39 19.04 10.49
C VAL A 73 -3.27 19.94 11.72
N ARG A 74 -2.98 21.22 11.52
CA ARG A 74 -2.87 22.20 12.61
C ARG A 74 -4.19 22.40 13.35
N LYS A 75 -5.28 22.61 12.60
CA LYS A 75 -6.61 22.85 13.14
C LYS A 75 -7.11 21.68 13.98
N VAL A 76 -7.04 20.44 13.47
CA VAL A 76 -7.73 19.30 14.10
C VAL A 76 -6.82 18.26 14.74
N VAL A 77 -5.53 18.17 14.41
CA VAL A 77 -4.62 17.18 15.00
C VAL A 77 -3.78 17.80 16.13
N SER A 78 -2.89 18.74 15.80
CA SER A 78 -2.04 19.43 16.78
C SER A 78 -1.35 20.64 16.15
N ASP A 79 -1.11 21.68 16.95
CA ASP A 79 -0.30 22.85 16.55
C ASP A 79 1.19 22.69 16.87
N ASP A 80 1.57 21.64 17.62
CA ASP A 80 2.93 21.34 18.07
C ASP A 80 3.72 20.55 17.01
N ASP A 81 4.73 21.20 16.43
CA ASP A 81 5.60 20.64 15.40
C ASP A 81 6.37 19.40 15.91
N ASP A 82 6.82 19.38 17.17
CA ASP A 82 7.56 18.25 17.74
C ASP A 82 6.66 17.03 17.90
N PHE A 83 5.40 17.25 18.31
CA PHE A 83 4.38 16.20 18.36
C PHE A 83 4.09 15.64 16.97
N LEU A 84 3.89 16.50 15.96
CA LEU A 84 3.57 16.06 14.59
C LEU A 84 4.73 15.29 13.94
N LEU A 85 5.96 15.76 14.12
CA LEU A 85 7.16 15.05 13.65
C LEU A 85 7.39 13.76 14.43
N GLY A 86 7.12 13.75 15.74
CA GLY A 86 7.13 12.55 16.57
C GLY A 86 6.13 11.50 16.10
N LEU A 87 4.92 11.92 15.70
CA LEU A 87 3.89 11.05 15.14
C LEU A 87 4.31 10.43 13.81
N ALA A 88 4.87 11.23 12.89
CA ALA A 88 5.41 10.72 11.62
C ALA A 88 6.56 9.73 11.84
N CYS A 89 7.48 10.05 12.76
CA CYS A 89 8.58 9.16 13.12
C CYS A 89 8.07 7.83 13.69
N ALA A 90 7.11 7.88 14.63
CA ALA A 90 6.52 6.70 15.24
C ALA A 90 5.89 5.78 14.18
N GLU A 91 5.17 6.34 13.21
CA GLU A 91 4.55 5.57 12.11
C GLU A 91 5.61 4.89 11.22
N LEU A 92 6.67 5.62 10.85
CA LEU A 92 7.76 5.06 10.04
C LEU A 92 8.53 3.95 10.78
N VAL A 93 8.79 4.13 12.08
CA VAL A 93 9.45 3.13 12.92
C VAL A 93 8.56 1.89 13.07
N ASP A 94 7.26 2.06 13.27
CA ASP A 94 6.30 0.95 13.39
C ASP A 94 6.21 0.14 12.09
N ALA A 95 6.08 0.82 10.96
CA ALA A 95 6.07 0.18 9.65
C ALA A 95 7.39 -0.56 9.36
N LEU A 96 8.53 0.01 9.74
CA LEU A 96 9.83 -0.65 9.61
C LEU A 96 9.98 -1.85 10.54
N ARG A 97 9.46 -1.78 11.78
CA ARG A 97 9.44 -2.90 12.71
C ARG A 97 8.63 -4.07 12.15
N ALA A 98 7.42 -3.81 11.68
CA ALA A 98 6.56 -4.84 11.08
C ALA A 98 7.21 -5.49 9.83
N ALA A 99 7.86 -4.69 8.98
CA ALA A 99 8.61 -5.22 7.86
C ALA A 99 9.82 -6.06 8.32
N SER A 100 10.56 -5.59 9.33
CA SER A 100 11.73 -6.29 9.87
C SER A 100 11.37 -7.61 10.55
N GLU A 101 10.22 -7.69 11.21
CA GLU A 101 9.66 -8.94 11.74
C GLU A 101 9.40 -9.98 10.62
N SER A 102 8.88 -9.53 9.48
CA SER A 102 8.70 -10.38 8.30
C SER A 102 10.06 -10.81 7.70
N VAL A 103 11.06 -9.93 7.70
CA VAL A 103 12.44 -10.28 7.29
C VAL A 103 13.04 -11.30 8.24
N ALA A 104 12.85 -11.16 9.55
CA ALA A 104 13.34 -12.10 10.57
C ALA A 104 12.75 -13.51 10.38
N ALA A 105 11.45 -13.60 10.08
CA ALA A 105 10.80 -14.88 9.78
C ALA A 105 11.41 -15.59 8.55
N LEU A 106 11.78 -14.82 7.52
CA LEU A 106 12.51 -15.36 6.36
C LEU A 106 13.96 -15.72 6.71
N ALA A 107 14.62 -14.89 7.50
CA ALA A 107 16.02 -15.03 7.88
C ALA A 107 16.29 -16.29 8.72
N ALA A 108 15.32 -16.73 9.52
CA ALA A 108 15.39 -17.98 10.27
C ALA A 108 15.65 -19.22 9.37
N ARG A 109 15.32 -19.13 8.07
CA ARG A 109 15.47 -20.21 7.08
C ARG A 109 16.75 -20.08 6.24
N CYS A 110 17.57 -19.05 6.49
CA CYS A 110 18.83 -18.83 5.77
C CYS A 110 19.86 -19.94 6.07
N ALA A 111 20.80 -20.17 5.14
CA ALA A 111 21.93 -21.06 5.38
C ALA A 111 23.06 -20.35 6.16
N ASP A 112 23.23 -19.05 5.92
CA ASP A 112 24.16 -18.18 6.64
C ASP A 112 23.75 -17.96 8.11
N PRO A 113 24.57 -18.37 9.10
CA PRO A 113 24.32 -18.12 10.52
C PRO A 113 24.20 -16.64 10.89
N GLY A 114 24.94 -15.74 10.21
CA GLY A 114 24.87 -14.30 10.47
C GLY A 114 23.51 -13.72 10.12
N LEU A 115 22.88 -14.22 9.06
CA LEU A 115 21.52 -13.81 8.68
C LEU A 115 20.48 -14.37 9.64
N ARG A 116 20.64 -15.60 10.17
CA ARG A 116 19.69 -16.18 11.14
C ARG A 116 19.54 -15.32 12.40
N GLY A 117 20.62 -14.65 12.82
CA GLY A 117 20.62 -13.70 13.94
C GLY A 117 20.04 -12.31 13.61
N PHE A 118 19.37 -12.13 12.46
CA PHE A 118 18.86 -10.83 12.03
C PHE A 118 17.96 -10.15 13.07
N ARG A 119 17.04 -10.89 13.70
CA ARG A 119 16.11 -10.35 14.71
C ARG A 119 16.86 -9.68 15.86
N ASP A 120 17.83 -10.40 16.43
CA ASP A 120 18.58 -9.95 17.60
C ASP A 120 19.50 -8.79 17.20
N ALA A 121 20.17 -8.90 16.05
CA ALA A 121 21.02 -7.84 15.52
C ALA A 121 20.24 -6.55 15.23
N PHE A 122 19.03 -6.65 14.68
CA PHE A 122 18.19 -5.49 14.39
C PHE A 122 17.70 -4.82 15.67
N SER A 123 17.30 -5.61 16.67
CA SER A 123 16.86 -5.10 17.97
C SER A 123 18.00 -4.40 18.72
N GLU A 124 19.19 -5.02 18.76
CA GLU A 124 20.39 -4.40 19.35
C GLU A 124 20.78 -3.12 18.61
N PHE A 125 20.68 -3.09 17.28
CA PHE A 125 20.95 -1.89 16.50
C PHE A 125 19.92 -0.79 16.78
N ALA A 126 18.65 -1.14 16.99
CA ALA A 126 17.60 -0.22 17.38
C ALA A 126 17.85 0.41 18.76
N GLU A 127 18.35 -0.36 19.72
CA GLU A 127 18.63 0.13 21.07
C GLU A 127 19.97 0.87 21.17
N THR A 128 21.04 0.27 20.67
CA THR A 128 22.43 0.71 20.93
C THR A 128 23.07 1.46 19.76
N GLY A 129 22.50 1.35 18.55
CA GLY A 129 23.13 1.83 17.32
C GLY A 129 24.31 0.99 16.84
N ARG A 130 24.63 -0.13 17.50
CA ARG A 130 25.74 -1.01 17.11
C ARG A 130 25.36 -1.90 15.94
N ASP A 131 26.07 -1.77 14.82
CA ASP A 131 25.91 -2.64 13.65
C ASP A 131 27.04 -3.67 13.60
N ARG A 132 26.80 -4.85 14.19
CA ARG A 132 27.78 -5.96 14.23
C ARG A 132 28.18 -6.48 12.86
N HIS A 133 27.24 -6.46 11.91
CA HIS A 133 27.41 -7.08 10.60
C HIS A 133 27.71 -6.07 9.48
N ARG A 134 27.81 -4.78 9.80
CA ARG A 134 28.01 -3.68 8.84
C ARG A 134 26.99 -3.74 7.69
N TRP A 135 25.73 -3.95 8.05
CA TRP A 135 24.62 -3.98 7.10
C TRP A 135 24.14 -2.58 6.71
N VAL A 136 24.43 -1.55 7.52
CA VAL A 136 24.20 -0.16 7.11
C VAL A 136 25.06 0.15 5.89
N CYS A 137 24.43 0.66 4.83
CA CYS A 137 25.14 1.06 3.61
C CYS A 137 26.06 2.25 3.90
N SER A 138 27.21 2.28 3.24
CA SER A 138 28.25 3.29 3.52
C SER A 138 27.88 4.69 3.02
N SER A 139 27.01 4.78 2.00
CA SER A 139 26.53 6.04 1.44
C SER A 139 25.08 5.91 0.99
N LYS A 140 24.42 7.06 0.79
CA LYS A 140 23.10 7.12 0.17
C LYS A 140 23.10 6.49 -1.23
N ASP A 141 24.11 6.80 -2.03
CA ASP A 141 24.24 6.27 -3.40
C ASP A 141 24.39 4.74 -3.44
N ASP A 142 25.11 4.12 -2.49
CA ASP A 142 25.18 2.65 -2.38
C ASP A 142 23.80 2.05 -2.06
N MET A 143 23.03 2.70 -1.18
CA MET A 143 21.67 2.27 -0.88
C MET A 143 20.73 2.47 -2.08
N ASP A 144 20.83 3.58 -2.82
CA ASP A 144 20.01 3.84 -4.00
C ASP A 144 20.31 2.84 -5.14
N ALA A 145 21.58 2.49 -5.36
CA ALA A 145 21.96 1.43 -6.31
C ALA A 145 21.38 0.07 -5.92
N ARG A 146 21.35 -0.26 -4.62
CA ARG A 146 20.71 -1.47 -4.09
C ARG A 146 19.19 -1.42 -4.22
N ALA A 147 18.60 -0.27 -3.96
CA ALA A 147 17.16 -0.04 -4.10
C ALA A 147 16.73 -0.31 -5.55
N HIS A 148 17.44 0.23 -6.54
CA HIS A 148 17.20 -0.06 -7.95
C HIS A 148 17.33 -1.54 -8.31
N LYS A 149 18.29 -2.25 -7.70
CA LYS A 149 18.39 -3.70 -7.88
C LYS A 149 17.18 -4.44 -7.32
N MET A 150 16.73 -4.07 -6.12
CA MET A 150 15.53 -4.65 -5.50
C MET A 150 14.27 -4.33 -6.33
N GLU A 151 14.13 -3.10 -6.83
CA GLU A 151 13.05 -2.69 -7.73
C GLU A 151 13.00 -3.55 -8.99
N ARG A 152 14.16 -3.80 -9.61
CA ARG A 152 14.25 -4.68 -10.78
C ARG A 152 13.83 -6.11 -10.44
N GLN A 153 14.22 -6.62 -9.28
CA GLN A 153 13.82 -7.96 -8.81
C GLN A 153 12.32 -8.05 -8.53
N VAL A 154 11.72 -7.01 -7.95
CA VAL A 154 10.27 -6.90 -7.76
C VAL A 154 9.56 -6.86 -9.11
N ALA A 155 10.02 -6.04 -10.06
CA ALA A 155 9.41 -5.89 -11.37
C ALA A 155 9.42 -7.20 -12.17
N THR A 156 10.55 -7.92 -12.21
CA THR A 156 10.62 -9.23 -12.89
C THR A 156 9.77 -10.29 -12.20
N THR A 157 9.60 -10.20 -10.88
CA THR A 157 8.72 -11.10 -10.11
C THR A 157 7.24 -10.82 -10.38
N THR A 158 6.84 -9.55 -10.53
CA THR A 158 5.49 -9.18 -10.96
C THR A 158 5.22 -9.61 -12.40
N ALA A 159 6.20 -9.48 -13.30
CA ALA A 159 6.10 -10.00 -14.66
C ALA A 159 5.91 -11.54 -14.67
N LEU A 160 6.66 -12.25 -13.82
CA LEU A 160 6.48 -13.70 -13.64
C LEU A 160 5.06 -14.06 -13.19
N ARG A 161 4.49 -13.30 -12.23
CA ARG A 161 3.10 -13.51 -11.78
C ARG A 161 2.12 -13.44 -12.95
N ARG A 162 2.17 -12.34 -13.72
CA ARG A 162 1.29 -12.13 -14.87
C ARG A 162 1.45 -13.23 -15.91
N ALA A 163 2.68 -13.59 -16.26
CA ALA A 163 2.95 -14.67 -17.21
C ALA A 163 2.43 -16.04 -16.74
N MET A 164 2.45 -16.31 -15.43
CA MET A 164 1.87 -17.52 -14.85
C MET A 164 0.34 -17.51 -14.89
N GLU A 165 -0.30 -16.36 -14.63
CA GLU A 165 -1.76 -16.18 -14.72
C GLU A 165 -2.25 -16.35 -16.17
N GLU A 166 -1.58 -15.73 -17.13
CA GLU A 166 -1.86 -15.87 -18.57
C GLU A 166 -1.70 -17.32 -19.05
N LEU A 167 -0.65 -18.01 -18.59
CA LEU A 167 -0.46 -19.43 -18.90
C LEU A 167 -1.59 -20.29 -18.33
N ALA A 168 -2.01 -20.03 -17.09
CA ALA A 168 -3.10 -20.77 -16.46
C ALA A 168 -4.44 -20.53 -17.19
N GLU A 169 -4.71 -19.29 -17.60
CA GLU A 169 -5.89 -18.94 -18.38
C GLU A 169 -5.88 -19.61 -19.76
N ALA A 170 -4.73 -19.59 -20.46
CA ALA A 170 -4.58 -20.26 -21.76
C ALA A 170 -4.79 -21.78 -21.64
N GLU A 171 -4.19 -22.42 -20.64
CA GLU A 171 -4.38 -23.86 -20.38
C GLU A 171 -5.83 -24.21 -20.04
N HIS A 172 -6.49 -23.38 -19.22
CA HIS A 172 -7.90 -23.56 -18.90
C HIS A 172 -8.79 -23.34 -20.12
N GLY A 173 -8.50 -22.34 -20.95
CA GLY A 173 -9.19 -22.06 -22.21
C GLY A 173 -9.16 -23.26 -23.15
N LEU A 174 -7.97 -23.85 -23.36
CA LEU A 174 -7.81 -25.07 -24.16
C LEU A 174 -8.59 -26.25 -23.58
N ARG A 175 -8.55 -26.45 -22.25
CA ARG A 175 -9.33 -27.52 -21.59
C ARG A 175 -10.84 -27.35 -21.80
N ARG A 176 -11.37 -26.12 -21.69
CA ARG A 176 -12.79 -25.83 -21.96
C ARG A 176 -13.16 -26.13 -23.41
N GLN A 177 -12.32 -25.75 -24.37
CA GLN A 177 -12.58 -26.02 -25.79
C GLN A 177 -12.57 -27.52 -26.09
N LEU A 178 -11.59 -28.26 -25.59
CA LEU A 178 -11.54 -29.72 -25.72
C LEU A 178 -12.76 -30.38 -25.04
N HIS A 179 -13.17 -29.90 -23.88
CA HIS A 179 -14.35 -30.42 -23.18
C HIS A 179 -15.65 -30.19 -23.95
N LEU A 180 -15.84 -28.99 -24.53
CA LEU A 180 -16.99 -28.67 -25.38
C LEU A 180 -17.08 -29.60 -26.59
N VAL A 181 -15.95 -29.88 -27.25
CA VAL A 181 -15.88 -30.85 -28.35
C VAL A 181 -16.31 -32.24 -27.88
N VAL A 182 -15.79 -32.71 -26.73
CA VAL A 182 -16.13 -34.03 -26.18
C VAL A 182 -17.62 -34.14 -25.82
N VAL A 183 -18.22 -33.09 -25.25
CA VAL A 183 -19.65 -33.05 -24.91
C VAL A 183 -20.53 -33.04 -26.17
N GLN A 184 -20.18 -32.25 -27.19
CA GLN A 184 -20.88 -32.24 -28.47
C GLN A 184 -20.85 -33.60 -29.18
N CYS A 185 -19.78 -34.38 -28.99
CA CYS A 185 -19.68 -35.75 -29.52
C CYS A 185 -20.56 -36.77 -28.76
N LYS A 186 -20.93 -36.53 -27.50
CA LYS A 186 -21.77 -37.45 -26.70
C LYS A 186 -23.28 -37.24 -26.88
N GLY A 187 -23.72 -36.06 -27.33
CA GLY A 187 -25.15 -35.68 -27.38
C GLY A 187 -25.94 -36.10 -28.63
N LYS A 188 -25.35 -36.82 -29.60
CA LYS A 188 -26.05 -37.31 -30.79
C LYS A 188 -25.86 -38.81 -30.96
N GLY A 189 -26.85 -39.58 -30.49
CA GLY A 189 -26.96 -41.03 -30.71
C GLY A 189 -27.22 -41.35 -32.18
N GLY A 190 -26.17 -41.36 -32.98
CA GLY A 190 -26.20 -41.80 -34.37
C GLY A 190 -24.79 -42.02 -34.88
N HIS A 191 -24.51 -43.23 -35.38
CA HIS A 191 -23.23 -43.68 -35.93
C HIS A 191 -22.76 -42.85 -37.12
N HIS A 192 -22.29 -41.63 -36.89
CA HIS A 192 -21.37 -40.90 -37.76
C HIS A 192 -20.24 -40.40 -36.87
N ARG A 193 -19.06 -40.97 -37.03
CA ARG A 193 -17.80 -40.51 -36.41
C ARG A 193 -17.54 -39.10 -36.92
N ARG A 194 -18.11 -38.07 -36.28
CA ARG A 194 -17.76 -36.68 -36.56
C ARG A 194 -16.31 -36.49 -36.14
N SER A 195 -15.42 -36.68 -37.10
CA SER A 195 -14.03 -36.22 -37.01
C SER A 195 -14.06 -34.75 -36.59
N LEU A 196 -13.15 -34.36 -35.68
CA LEU A 196 -12.84 -32.95 -35.46
C LEU A 196 -12.68 -32.28 -36.83
N SER A 197 -13.35 -31.15 -37.06
CA SER A 197 -13.15 -30.40 -38.30
C SER A 197 -11.68 -30.00 -38.38
N ALA A 198 -11.10 -30.00 -39.59
CA ALA A 198 -9.71 -29.59 -39.79
C ALA A 198 -9.42 -28.20 -39.17
N SER A 199 -10.41 -27.31 -39.21
CA SER A 199 -10.38 -25.99 -38.55
C SER A 199 -10.22 -26.10 -37.01
N ASN A 200 -10.98 -26.97 -36.35
CA ASN A 200 -10.85 -27.16 -34.88
C ASN A 200 -9.51 -27.79 -34.48
N ILE A 201 -8.94 -28.65 -35.33
CA ILE A 201 -7.61 -29.23 -35.11
C ILE A 201 -6.52 -28.16 -35.24
N SER A 202 -6.62 -27.29 -36.25
CA SER A 202 -5.69 -26.16 -36.45
C SER A 202 -5.71 -25.21 -35.26
N VAL A 203 -6.91 -24.79 -34.82
CA VAL A 203 -7.07 -23.88 -33.67
C VAL A 203 -6.50 -24.50 -32.38
N ALA A 204 -6.73 -25.80 -32.15
CA ALA A 204 -6.16 -26.49 -31.00
C ALA A 204 -4.62 -26.58 -31.07
N ALA A 205 -4.05 -26.79 -32.25
CA ALA A 205 -2.60 -26.84 -32.45
C ALA A 205 -1.95 -25.45 -32.24
N GLU A 206 -2.56 -24.38 -32.75
CA GLU A 206 -2.12 -23.00 -32.55
C GLU A 206 -2.13 -22.62 -31.06
N GLN A 207 -3.18 -23.00 -30.33
CA GLN A 207 -3.25 -22.79 -28.88
C GLN A 207 -2.20 -23.59 -28.10
N GLN A 208 -1.91 -24.83 -28.51
CA GLN A 208 -0.84 -25.63 -27.91
C GLN A 208 0.54 -24.99 -28.13
N GLN A 209 0.80 -24.44 -29.32
CA GLN A 209 2.03 -23.73 -29.61
C GLN A 209 2.17 -22.46 -28.76
N LEU A 210 1.07 -21.70 -28.58
CA LEU A 210 1.04 -20.55 -27.69
C LEU A 210 1.33 -20.94 -26.24
N ILE A 211 0.69 -22.01 -25.73
CA ILE A 211 0.95 -22.55 -24.39
C ILE A 211 2.42 -22.97 -24.23
N PHE A 212 3.01 -23.61 -25.24
CA PHE A 212 4.42 -23.99 -25.21
C PHE A 212 5.34 -22.76 -25.13
N SER A 213 5.08 -21.74 -25.95
CA SER A 213 5.81 -20.46 -25.90
C SER A 213 5.70 -19.81 -24.51
N LYS A 214 4.48 -19.74 -23.96
CA LYS A 214 4.22 -19.20 -22.61
C LYS A 214 4.92 -19.99 -21.50
N LYS A 215 5.00 -21.32 -21.60
CA LYS A 215 5.78 -22.15 -20.67
C LYS A 215 7.26 -21.81 -20.69
N GLN A 216 7.80 -21.55 -21.87
CA GLN A 216 9.20 -21.15 -22.00
C GLN A 216 9.45 -19.74 -21.45
N GLU A 217 8.54 -18.80 -21.68
CA GLU A 217 8.57 -17.46 -21.08
C GLU A 217 8.59 -17.55 -19.54
N VAL A 218 7.67 -18.30 -18.94
CA VAL A 218 7.63 -18.53 -17.48
C VAL A 218 8.94 -19.16 -16.98
N LYS A 219 9.53 -20.10 -17.72
CA LYS A 219 10.80 -20.73 -17.36
C LYS A 219 11.94 -19.71 -17.34
N GLN A 220 12.00 -18.80 -18.31
CA GLN A 220 13.00 -17.72 -18.36
C GLN A 220 12.80 -16.73 -17.22
N LEU A 221 11.55 -16.29 -16.99
CA LEU A 221 11.22 -15.35 -15.92
C LEU A 221 11.52 -15.93 -14.52
N LYS A 222 11.38 -17.24 -14.31
CA LYS A 222 11.79 -17.90 -13.06
C LYS A 222 13.30 -17.79 -12.78
N GLN A 223 14.13 -17.70 -13.82
CA GLN A 223 15.59 -17.59 -13.66
C GLN A 223 16.04 -16.17 -13.32
N THR A 224 15.31 -15.15 -13.80
CA THR A 224 15.67 -13.73 -13.65
C THR A 224 14.92 -13.01 -12.52
N SER A 225 13.86 -13.62 -11.99
CA SER A 225 13.07 -13.11 -10.87
C SER A 225 13.58 -13.57 -9.51
N LEU A 226 12.90 -13.14 -8.45
CA LEU A 226 13.17 -13.60 -7.08
C LEU A 226 13.02 -15.12 -6.93
N TRP A 227 12.24 -15.79 -7.78
CA TRP A 227 12.03 -17.24 -7.74
C TRP A 227 13.33 -18.04 -7.78
N GLY A 228 14.26 -17.63 -8.65
CA GLY A 228 15.57 -18.27 -8.83
C GLY A 228 16.65 -17.79 -7.86
N CYS A 229 16.37 -16.75 -7.08
CA CYS A 229 17.33 -16.20 -6.12
C CYS A 229 17.48 -17.11 -4.90
N THR A 230 18.67 -17.12 -4.30
CA THR A 230 18.90 -17.76 -3.00
C THR A 230 18.30 -16.92 -1.89
N LEU A 231 17.73 -17.58 -0.88
CA LEU A 231 17.12 -16.89 0.26
C LEU A 231 18.13 -15.97 0.97
N ASP A 232 19.36 -16.44 1.19
CA ASP A 232 20.43 -15.66 1.84
C ASP A 232 20.71 -14.34 1.11
N ALA A 233 20.83 -14.35 -0.21
CA ALA A 233 21.10 -13.13 -0.99
C ALA A 233 19.95 -12.11 -0.90
N VAL A 234 18.71 -12.60 -0.86
CA VAL A 234 17.49 -11.77 -0.78
C VAL A 234 17.34 -11.19 0.61
N VAL A 235 17.48 -12.02 1.65
CA VAL A 235 17.45 -11.59 3.06
C VAL A 235 18.58 -10.61 3.35
N ALA A 236 19.80 -10.85 2.86
CA ALA A 236 20.90 -9.90 3.01
C ALA A 236 20.61 -8.54 2.36
N SER A 237 19.92 -8.52 1.21
CA SER A 237 19.52 -7.26 0.56
C SER A 237 18.47 -6.51 1.40
N MET A 238 17.47 -7.23 1.92
CA MET A 238 16.44 -6.66 2.79
C MET A 238 17.00 -6.20 4.15
N ALA A 239 17.94 -6.95 4.72
CA ALA A 239 18.59 -6.60 5.98
C ALA A 239 19.34 -5.27 5.87
N ARG A 240 20.10 -5.08 4.78
CA ARG A 240 20.78 -3.80 4.50
C ARG A 240 19.78 -2.65 4.35
N ALA A 241 18.69 -2.88 3.63
CA ALA A 241 17.63 -1.87 3.48
C ALA A 241 17.01 -1.50 4.83
N ALA A 242 16.69 -2.49 5.67
CA ALA A 242 16.09 -2.27 6.99
C ALA A 242 17.04 -1.50 7.93
N PHE A 243 18.30 -1.92 8.03
CA PHE A 243 19.30 -1.25 8.87
C PHE A 243 19.58 0.18 8.40
N THR A 244 19.76 0.37 7.09
CA THR A 244 20.04 1.70 6.52
C THR A 244 18.84 2.64 6.69
N THR A 245 17.62 2.12 6.55
CA THR A 245 16.40 2.90 6.78
C THR A 245 16.30 3.31 8.25
N LEU A 246 16.53 2.39 9.20
CA LEU A 246 16.50 2.71 10.63
C LEU A 246 17.59 3.72 11.01
N ALA A 247 18.82 3.56 10.49
CA ALA A 247 19.91 4.50 10.69
C ALA A 247 19.51 5.91 10.21
N ARG A 248 18.84 5.99 9.06
CA ARG A 248 18.39 7.24 8.48
C ARG A 248 17.21 7.86 9.24
N ILE A 249 16.28 7.06 9.74
CA ILE A 249 15.22 7.54 10.66
C ILE A 249 15.86 8.17 11.90
N LYS A 250 16.81 7.47 12.53
CA LYS A 250 17.55 8.01 13.69
C LYS A 250 18.28 9.31 13.36
N LEU A 251 18.90 9.41 12.19
CA LEU A 251 19.58 10.64 11.76
C LEU A 251 18.61 11.81 11.54
N VAL A 252 17.48 11.56 10.87
CA VAL A 252 16.51 12.60 10.49
C VAL A 252 15.68 13.06 11.69
N PHE A 253 15.28 12.14 12.57
CA PHE A 253 14.37 12.44 13.69
C PHE A 253 15.07 12.49 15.05
N GLY A 254 16.37 12.15 15.14
CA GLY A 254 17.08 12.00 16.41
C GLY A 254 17.23 13.26 17.26
N SER A 255 17.05 14.46 16.67
CA SER A 255 17.01 15.70 17.44
C SER A 255 15.75 15.83 18.32
N LEU A 256 14.71 15.04 18.05
CA LEU A 256 13.42 15.11 18.75
C LEU A 256 13.36 14.16 19.96
N THR A 257 14.25 13.16 20.04
CA THR A 257 14.02 11.98 20.91
C THR A 257 15.32 11.30 21.38
N LEU A 258 16.09 11.95 22.27
CA LEU A 258 17.18 11.26 22.98
C LEU A 258 16.71 10.24 24.03
N SER A 259 15.41 10.17 24.34
CA SER A 259 14.91 9.34 25.46
C SER A 259 13.85 8.29 25.10
N SER A 260 13.37 8.20 23.87
CA SER A 260 12.21 7.34 23.55
C SER A 260 12.17 6.86 22.08
N MET A 261 13.19 6.14 21.65
CA MET A 261 13.04 5.20 20.52
C MET A 261 12.92 3.78 21.07
N SER A 262 11.99 3.57 22.01
CA SER A 262 11.59 2.19 22.31
C SER A 262 10.86 1.64 21.08
N MET A 263 10.98 0.34 20.85
CA MET A 263 10.18 -0.36 19.85
C MET A 263 8.69 -0.46 20.26
N GLU A 264 8.25 0.29 21.27
CA GLU A 264 6.88 0.31 21.80
C GLU A 264 6.42 1.76 21.88
N SER A 265 6.02 2.34 20.76
CA SER A 265 5.55 3.73 20.72
C SER A 265 4.06 3.81 21.02
N GLN A 266 3.71 4.32 22.22
CA GLN A 266 2.33 4.66 22.57
C GLN A 266 1.77 5.84 21.75
N VAL A 267 2.64 6.57 21.02
CA VAL A 267 2.27 7.77 20.24
C VAL A 267 1.29 7.46 19.10
N LEU A 268 1.28 6.23 18.59
CA LEU A 268 0.34 5.81 17.56
C LEU A 268 -1.04 5.44 18.11
N THR A 269 -1.20 5.38 19.42
CA THR A 269 -2.52 5.14 20.03
C THR A 269 -3.29 6.46 20.11
N PRO A 270 -4.46 6.55 19.45
CA PRO A 270 -5.25 7.77 19.45
C PRO A 270 -5.80 8.06 20.86
N ALA A 271 -5.71 9.31 21.31
CA ALA A 271 -6.20 9.72 22.63
C ALA A 271 -7.74 9.60 22.72
N PRO A 272 -8.35 9.38 23.92
CA PRO A 272 -9.79 9.13 24.10
C PRO A 272 -10.78 10.21 23.57
N GLY A 273 -10.31 11.36 23.10
CA GLY A 273 -11.12 12.41 22.46
C GLY A 273 -11.03 12.48 20.94
N THR A 274 -10.28 11.57 20.30
CA THR A 274 -10.06 11.59 18.85
C THR A 274 -11.05 10.72 18.08
N LEU A 275 -11.18 10.98 16.78
CA LEU A 275 -12.02 10.15 15.91
C LEU A 275 -11.45 8.73 15.73
N GLY A 276 -10.13 8.56 15.77
CA GLY A 276 -9.48 7.24 15.71
C GLY A 276 -9.83 6.37 16.90
N ALA A 277 -9.76 6.92 18.12
CA ALA A 277 -10.13 6.21 19.35
C ALA A 277 -11.61 5.77 19.34
N ALA A 278 -12.48 6.58 18.75
CA ALA A 278 -13.90 6.27 18.60
C ALA A 278 -14.23 5.38 17.37
N ALA A 279 -13.22 4.99 16.57
CA ALA A 279 -13.39 4.31 15.28
C ALA A 279 -14.33 5.05 14.29
N LEU A 280 -14.36 6.38 14.36
CA LEU A 280 -15.23 7.24 13.56
C LEU A 280 -14.53 7.88 12.35
N ALA A 281 -13.20 7.83 12.26
CA ALA A 281 -12.46 8.53 11.20
C ALA A 281 -12.94 8.19 9.76
N PRO A 282 -13.15 6.91 9.36
CA PRO A 282 -13.66 6.60 8.02
C PRO A 282 -15.08 7.13 7.78
N ARG A 283 -15.92 7.09 8.82
CA ARG A 283 -17.31 7.57 8.75
C ARG A 283 -17.37 9.08 8.53
N TYR A 284 -16.56 9.85 9.25
CA TYR A 284 -16.48 11.31 9.07
C TYR A 284 -15.83 11.68 7.74
N ALA A 285 -14.83 10.92 7.29
CA ALA A 285 -14.26 11.11 5.96
C ALA A 285 -15.32 10.95 4.87
N ALA A 286 -16.16 9.90 4.94
CA ALA A 286 -17.25 9.68 3.99
C ALA A 286 -18.28 10.83 4.01
N VAL A 287 -18.63 11.36 5.19
CA VAL A 287 -19.52 12.53 5.32
C VAL A 287 -18.92 13.76 4.64
N VAL A 288 -17.65 14.09 4.91
CA VAL A 288 -16.99 15.25 4.31
C VAL A 288 -16.89 15.13 2.78
N VAL A 289 -16.51 13.95 2.27
CA VAL A 289 -16.45 13.70 0.82
C VAL A 289 -17.83 13.80 0.17
N ALA A 290 -18.88 13.30 0.82
CA ALA A 290 -20.25 13.43 0.34
C ALA A 290 -20.69 14.90 0.29
N VAL A 291 -20.43 15.67 1.36
CA VAL A 291 -20.73 17.11 1.40
C VAL A 291 -19.97 17.85 0.30
N GLU A 292 -18.67 17.60 0.14
CA GLU A 292 -17.85 18.22 -0.91
C GLU A 292 -18.45 18.00 -2.31
N ARG A 293 -18.89 16.77 -2.61
CA ARG A 293 -19.56 16.42 -3.87
C ARG A 293 -20.88 17.18 -4.04
N MET A 294 -21.68 17.29 -2.98
CA MET A 294 -22.97 17.99 -3.00
C MET A 294 -22.79 19.51 -3.15
N VAL A 295 -21.75 20.10 -2.57
CA VAL A 295 -21.41 21.53 -2.73
C VAL A 295 -20.97 21.84 -4.16
N ARG A 296 -20.22 20.94 -4.82
CA ARG A 296 -19.84 21.09 -6.24
C ARG A 296 -21.05 21.04 -7.18
N SER A 297 -22.06 20.22 -6.85
CA SER A 297 -23.24 20.03 -7.70
C SER A 297 -24.56 20.09 -6.92
N PRO A 298 -24.97 21.26 -6.38
CA PRO A 298 -26.18 21.37 -5.55
C PRO A 298 -27.48 21.01 -6.27
N ARG A 299 -27.47 21.09 -7.62
CA ARG A 299 -28.57 20.70 -8.52
C ARG A 299 -28.93 19.22 -8.44
N LEU A 300 -27.93 18.38 -8.19
CA LEU A 300 -28.07 16.93 -8.18
C LEU A 300 -28.42 16.40 -6.79
N VAL A 301 -28.69 17.29 -5.82
CA VAL A 301 -29.01 16.89 -4.45
C VAL A 301 -30.51 16.61 -4.31
N GLY A 302 -30.86 15.35 -4.57
CA GLY A 302 -32.19 14.78 -4.35
C GLY A 302 -32.46 14.43 -2.89
N PRO A 303 -33.65 13.86 -2.60
CA PRO A 303 -33.98 13.35 -1.27
C PRO A 303 -33.11 12.13 -0.88
N GLU A 304 -32.81 11.24 -1.84
CA GLU A 304 -32.01 10.04 -1.58
C GLU A 304 -30.59 10.38 -1.11
N GLU A 305 -29.89 11.30 -1.78
CA GLU A 305 -28.53 11.71 -1.38
C GLU A 305 -28.53 12.39 0.00
N ARG A 306 -29.62 13.10 0.35
CA ARG A 306 -29.76 13.71 1.67
C ARG A 306 -29.99 12.67 2.75
N ASP A 307 -30.83 11.67 2.48
CA ASP A 307 -31.12 10.59 3.41
C ASP A 307 -29.88 9.71 3.64
N GLU A 308 -29.11 9.41 2.59
CA GLU A 308 -27.81 8.75 2.70
C GLU A 308 -26.84 9.55 3.58
N LEU A 309 -26.67 10.85 3.29
CA LEU A 309 -25.83 11.74 4.09
C LEU A 309 -26.28 11.76 5.56
N TYR A 310 -27.58 11.90 5.81
CA TYR A 310 -28.13 11.92 7.16
C TYR A 310 -27.93 10.58 7.87
N GLY A 311 -28.07 9.46 7.15
CA GLY A 311 -27.80 8.09 7.60
C GLY A 311 -26.39 7.91 8.13
N MET A 312 -25.41 8.55 7.48
CA MET A 312 -24.01 8.55 7.91
C MET A 312 -23.72 9.42 9.15
N LEU A 313 -24.60 10.34 9.55
CA LEU A 313 -24.32 11.21 10.71
C LEU A 313 -24.39 10.47 12.04
N THR A 314 -23.54 10.85 12.99
CA THR A 314 -23.60 10.35 14.38
C THR A 314 -24.73 11.02 15.15
N ALA A 315 -25.16 10.41 16.27
CA ALA A 315 -26.20 10.98 17.13
C ALA A 315 -25.84 12.40 17.63
N SER A 316 -24.57 12.62 17.97
CA SER A 316 -24.03 13.94 18.39
C SER A 316 -24.24 15.00 17.30
N VAL A 317 -23.76 14.73 16.08
CA VAL A 317 -23.89 15.67 14.96
C VAL A 317 -25.35 15.94 14.62
N ARG A 318 -26.22 14.92 14.64
CA ARG A 318 -27.66 15.10 14.42
C ARG A 318 -28.29 15.98 15.49
N ALA A 319 -27.91 15.82 16.76
CA ALA A 319 -28.43 16.66 17.84
C ALA A 319 -27.99 18.12 17.71
N GLN A 320 -26.70 18.36 17.42
CA GLN A 320 -26.15 19.70 17.19
C GLN A 320 -26.79 20.38 15.97
N LEU A 321 -26.93 19.65 14.86
CA LEU A 321 -27.57 20.15 13.64
C LEU A 321 -29.03 20.55 13.90
N ARG A 322 -29.81 19.72 14.61
CA ARG A 322 -31.19 20.05 14.98
C ARG A 322 -31.24 21.30 15.85
N ALA A 323 -30.32 21.46 16.80
CA ALA A 323 -30.26 22.64 17.65
C ALA A 323 -29.98 23.92 16.83
N ARG A 324 -29.07 23.85 15.85
CA ARG A 324 -28.70 24.98 14.98
C ARG A 324 -29.78 25.35 13.96
N LEU A 325 -30.58 24.37 13.52
CA LEU A 325 -31.67 24.59 12.56
C LEU A 325 -33.02 24.95 13.21
N ARG A 326 -33.11 25.05 14.55
CA ARG A 326 -34.32 25.49 15.25
C ARG A 326 -34.52 27.01 15.05
N GLY A 327 -35.57 27.40 14.33
CA GLY A 327 -35.94 28.81 14.11
C GLY A 327 -36.77 29.00 12.85
N THR A 328 -37.25 30.23 12.62
CA THR A 328 -37.95 30.61 11.37
C THR A 328 -36.99 30.52 10.18
N VAL A 329 -37.50 29.97 9.08
CA VAL A 329 -36.73 29.80 7.85
C VAL A 329 -36.48 31.17 7.23
N ALA A 330 -35.22 31.61 7.18
CA ALA A 330 -34.84 32.86 6.54
C ALA A 330 -35.30 32.89 5.07
N ALA A 331 -35.76 34.03 4.58
CA ALA A 331 -36.08 34.20 3.16
C ALA A 331 -34.85 33.86 2.29
N ALA A 332 -35.07 33.41 1.05
CA ALA A 332 -33.97 33.18 0.11
C ALA A 332 -33.25 34.49 -0.21
N ASP A 333 -32.09 34.68 0.40
CA ASP A 333 -31.20 35.80 0.14
C ASP A 333 -29.98 35.34 -0.68
N PRO A 334 -29.77 35.88 -1.89
CA PRO A 334 -28.60 35.61 -2.73
C PRO A 334 -27.27 35.99 -2.08
N GLU A 335 -27.22 37.05 -1.26
CA GLU A 335 -25.98 37.51 -0.63
C GLU A 335 -25.55 36.54 0.47
N LEU A 336 -26.47 36.18 1.37
CA LEU A 336 -26.25 35.14 2.36
C LEU A 336 -25.90 33.78 1.70
N ALA A 337 -26.49 33.46 0.53
CA ALA A 337 -26.13 32.24 -0.21
C ALA A 337 -24.68 32.28 -0.72
N ALA A 338 -24.19 33.44 -1.15
CA ALA A 338 -22.80 33.62 -1.55
C ALA A 338 -21.85 33.49 -0.34
N GLN A 339 -22.21 34.09 0.80
CA GLN A 339 -21.43 33.97 2.04
C GLN A 339 -21.33 32.51 2.51
N TRP A 340 -22.44 31.76 2.50
CA TRP A 340 -22.40 30.33 2.83
C TRP A 340 -21.57 29.53 1.83
N ARG A 341 -21.62 29.81 0.53
CA ARG A 341 -20.74 29.13 -0.45
C ARG A 341 -19.27 29.39 -0.15
N ALA A 342 -18.91 30.63 0.19
CA ALA A 342 -17.54 30.98 0.57
C ALA A 342 -17.10 30.28 1.87
N ALA A 343 -17.96 30.24 2.89
CA ALA A 343 -17.70 29.52 4.14
C ALA A 343 -17.53 28.01 3.92
N LEU A 344 -18.42 27.39 3.12
CA LEU A 344 -18.31 25.98 2.76
C LEU A 344 -16.99 25.69 2.03
N ALA A 345 -16.61 26.54 1.07
CA ALA A 345 -15.35 26.42 0.36
C ALA A 345 -14.16 26.53 1.32
N GLY A 346 -14.14 27.53 2.22
CA GLY A 346 -13.06 27.72 3.18
C GLY A 346 -12.91 26.58 4.19
N ILE A 347 -14.01 25.95 4.63
CA ILE A 347 -13.93 24.76 5.49
C ILE A 347 -13.43 23.55 4.70
N LEU A 348 -13.97 23.32 3.49
CA LEU A 348 -13.60 22.18 2.65
C LEU A 348 -12.15 22.26 2.16
N GLU A 349 -11.60 23.46 1.96
CA GLU A 349 -10.22 23.67 1.53
C GLU A 349 -9.20 22.94 2.42
N TRP A 350 -9.42 22.95 3.75
CA TRP A 350 -8.52 22.28 4.68
C TRP A 350 -9.03 20.91 5.16
N LEU A 351 -10.36 20.70 5.24
CA LEU A 351 -10.92 19.46 5.77
C LEU A 351 -11.06 18.35 4.71
N ALA A 352 -11.38 18.71 3.46
CA ALA A 352 -11.55 17.73 2.39
C ALA A 352 -10.26 16.96 2.08
N PRO A 353 -9.07 17.59 2.00
CA PRO A 353 -7.81 16.86 1.83
C PRO A 353 -7.59 15.79 2.90
N MET A 354 -7.92 16.08 4.17
CA MET A 354 -7.80 15.11 5.26
C MET A 354 -8.80 13.96 5.15
N ALA A 355 -10.02 14.24 4.70
CA ALA A 355 -11.03 13.21 4.46
C ALA A 355 -10.60 12.26 3.32
N HIS A 356 -10.12 12.81 2.20
CA HIS A 356 -9.58 12.02 1.09
C HIS A 356 -8.34 11.22 1.50
N ALA A 357 -7.43 11.82 2.27
CA ALA A 357 -6.27 11.16 2.84
C ALA A 357 -6.69 9.97 3.72
N THR A 358 -7.72 10.14 4.55
CA THR A 358 -8.27 9.06 5.39
C THR A 358 -8.82 7.89 4.56
N MET A 359 -9.58 8.18 3.50
CA MET A 359 -10.12 7.15 2.60
C MET A 359 -9.00 6.40 1.88
N ARG A 360 -7.97 7.11 1.40
CA ARG A 360 -6.81 6.50 0.74
C ARG A 360 -5.99 5.65 1.71
N TRP A 361 -5.74 6.16 2.92
CA TRP A 361 -5.01 5.45 3.96
C TRP A 361 -5.70 4.13 4.37
N GLN A 362 -7.03 4.12 4.43
CA GLN A 362 -7.81 2.89 4.65
C GLN A 362 -7.71 1.92 3.47
N ALA A 363 -7.80 2.43 2.24
CA ALA A 363 -7.72 1.62 1.03
C ALA A 363 -6.34 0.95 0.86
N GLU A 364 -5.25 1.67 1.17
CA GLU A 364 -3.88 1.15 1.09
C GLU A 364 -3.59 -0.01 2.07
N ARG A 365 -4.34 -0.11 3.17
CA ARG A 365 -4.23 -1.22 4.13
C ARG A 365 -5.14 -2.41 3.77
N SER A 366 -5.98 -2.30 2.74
CA SER A 366 -6.70 -3.44 2.15
C SER A 366 -5.75 -4.23 1.24
N PHE A 367 -5.64 -5.55 1.45
CA PHE A 367 -4.68 -6.47 0.81
C PHE A 367 -4.57 -6.38 -0.73
N GLU A 368 -5.59 -5.89 -1.42
CA GLU A 368 -5.66 -5.80 -2.89
C GLU A 368 -4.86 -4.61 -3.48
N ILE A 369 -4.67 -3.52 -2.73
CA ILE A 369 -4.06 -2.27 -3.23
C ILE A 369 -2.54 -2.21 -2.99
N GLU A 370 -2.03 -2.88 -1.95
CA GLU A 370 -0.58 -3.00 -1.70
C GLU A 370 0.20 -3.57 -2.90
N GLN A 371 -0.48 -4.29 -3.80
CA GLN A 371 0.14 -4.90 -4.99
C GLN A 371 0.12 -4.00 -6.24
N ARG A 372 -0.65 -2.90 -6.25
CA ARG A 372 -0.93 -2.10 -7.46
C ARG A 372 -0.38 -0.68 -7.44
N THR A 373 -0.01 -0.14 -6.27
CA THR A 373 0.38 1.28 -6.15
C THR A 373 1.89 1.45 -6.10
N THR A 374 2.41 2.17 -7.10
CA THR A 374 3.80 2.63 -7.25
C THR A 374 3.99 4.09 -6.85
N GLU A 375 2.98 4.72 -6.25
CA GLU A 375 3.04 6.14 -5.90
C GLU A 375 4.08 6.40 -4.79
N PRO A 376 5.08 7.27 -5.04
CA PRO A 376 6.11 7.60 -4.08
C PRO A 376 5.56 8.60 -3.04
N GLY A 377 4.99 8.07 -1.96
CA GLY A 377 4.57 8.87 -0.80
C GLY A 377 3.27 8.32 -0.23
N GLY A 378 3.37 7.39 0.71
CA GLY A 378 2.20 6.95 1.47
C GLY A 378 1.60 8.12 2.25
N VAL A 379 0.28 8.11 2.44
CA VAL A 379 -0.39 9.08 3.31
C VAL A 379 0.07 8.84 4.74
N LEU A 380 0.57 9.87 5.42
CA LEU A 380 0.92 9.77 6.84
C LEU A 380 -0.33 9.88 7.71
N LEU A 381 -0.32 9.19 8.85
CA LEU A 381 -1.39 9.16 9.82
C LEU A 381 -1.83 10.57 10.26
N LEU A 382 -0.88 11.49 10.41
CA LEU A 382 -1.13 12.89 10.77
C LEU A 382 -1.96 13.65 9.73
N GLN A 383 -1.94 13.21 8.46
CA GLN A 383 -2.74 13.79 7.38
C GLN A 383 -4.17 13.24 7.35
N THR A 384 -4.49 12.27 8.22
CA THR A 384 -5.80 11.63 8.28
C THR A 384 -6.61 12.14 9.46
N LEU A 385 -7.92 11.87 9.43
CA LEU A 385 -8.82 12.15 10.55
C LEU A 385 -8.62 11.18 11.72
N HIS A 386 -7.67 10.24 11.66
CA HIS A 386 -7.47 9.26 12.73
C HIS A 386 -7.02 9.91 14.04
N MET A 387 -6.05 10.84 13.97
CA MET A 387 -5.58 11.59 15.14
C MET A 387 -6.32 12.91 15.36
N ALA A 388 -7.38 13.17 14.60
CA ALA A 388 -8.12 14.42 14.69
C ALA A 388 -9.02 14.45 15.94
N ASP A 389 -9.03 15.59 16.62
CA ASP A 389 -9.94 15.91 17.72
C ASP A 389 -11.38 15.82 17.24
N ARG A 390 -12.15 14.99 17.94
CA ARG A 390 -13.54 14.70 17.56
C ARG A 390 -14.42 15.93 17.63
N HIS A 391 -14.26 16.79 18.64
CA HIS A 391 -15.11 17.96 18.83
C HIS A 391 -14.86 19.00 17.74
N LYS A 392 -13.59 19.25 17.41
CA LYS A 392 -13.22 20.18 16.33
C LYS A 392 -13.77 19.71 14.97
N VAL A 393 -13.67 18.42 14.66
CA VAL A 393 -14.22 17.87 13.42
C VAL A 393 -15.76 17.88 13.42
N GLU A 394 -16.41 17.50 14.52
CA GLU A 394 -17.87 17.57 14.65
C GLU A 394 -18.40 19.00 14.42
N ALA A 395 -17.75 20.00 15.02
CA ALA A 395 -18.12 21.40 14.83
C ALA A 395 -18.00 21.84 13.37
N ALA A 396 -16.88 21.52 12.71
CA ALA A 396 -16.69 21.83 11.29
C ALA A 396 -17.73 21.13 10.40
N VAL A 397 -18.04 19.86 10.67
CA VAL A 397 -19.07 19.11 9.94
C VAL A 397 -20.48 19.71 10.16
N VAL A 398 -20.81 20.15 11.37
CA VAL A 398 -22.11 20.80 11.61
C VAL A 398 -22.24 22.10 10.81
N GLU A 399 -21.20 22.94 10.79
CA GLU A 399 -21.19 24.16 9.98
C GLU A 399 -21.33 23.86 8.48
N LEU A 400 -20.64 22.83 7.98
CA LEU A 400 -20.79 22.35 6.62
C LEU A 400 -22.23 21.93 6.30
N LEU A 401 -22.88 21.21 7.21
CA LEU A 401 -24.26 20.74 7.02
C LEU A 401 -25.28 21.87 7.07
N VAL A 402 -25.10 22.85 7.95
CA VAL A 402 -25.95 24.05 8.03
C VAL A 402 -25.84 24.86 6.73
N GLY A 403 -24.62 25.12 6.27
CA GLY A 403 -24.39 25.83 5.01
C GLY A 403 -24.94 25.08 3.79
N LEU A 404 -24.72 23.76 3.73
CA LEU A 404 -25.24 22.92 2.65
C LEU A 404 -26.78 22.95 2.62
N ASN A 405 -27.44 22.86 3.78
CA ASN A 405 -28.89 22.96 3.87
C ASN A 405 -29.40 24.29 3.31
N TYR A 406 -28.76 25.41 3.66
CA TYR A 406 -29.13 26.73 3.14
C TYR A 406 -28.92 26.83 1.62
N VAL A 407 -27.74 26.46 1.11
CA VAL A 407 -27.39 26.58 -0.32
C VAL A 407 -28.27 25.69 -1.20
N CYS A 408 -28.52 24.45 -0.79
CA CYS A 408 -29.40 23.56 -1.54
C CYS A 408 -30.86 24.02 -1.53
N ARG A 409 -31.34 24.60 -0.43
CA ARG A 409 -32.70 25.17 -0.36
C ARG A 409 -32.82 26.38 -1.28
N PHE A 410 -31.90 27.34 -1.17
CA PHE A 410 -31.84 28.52 -2.02
C PHE A 410 -31.86 28.15 -3.51
N HIS A 411 -31.10 27.12 -3.91
CA HIS A 411 -31.07 26.67 -5.30
C HIS A 411 -32.41 26.08 -5.78
N LYS A 412 -33.10 25.30 -4.93
CA LYS A 412 -34.44 24.76 -5.25
C LYS A 412 -35.47 25.89 -5.41
N GLU A 413 -35.47 26.86 -4.50
CA GLU A 413 -36.38 28.01 -4.56
C GLU A 413 -36.15 28.85 -5.84
N MET A 414 -34.88 29.12 -6.20
CA MET A 414 -34.56 29.82 -7.45
C MET A 414 -34.98 29.04 -8.70
N MET A 415 -34.78 27.71 -8.73
CA MET A 415 -35.21 26.88 -9.86
C MET A 415 -36.73 26.90 -10.05
N MET A 416 -37.50 26.84 -8.97
CA MET A 416 -38.96 26.96 -9.03
C MET A 416 -39.39 28.31 -9.59
N MET A 417 -38.74 29.42 -9.19
CA MET A 417 -39.02 30.76 -9.73
C MET A 417 -38.68 30.89 -11.23
N THR A 418 -37.57 30.29 -11.67
CA THR A 418 -37.19 30.33 -13.11
C THR A 418 -38.07 29.46 -14.00
N CYS A 419 -38.64 28.38 -13.46
CA CYS A 419 -39.53 27.48 -14.21
C CYS A 419 -40.99 27.95 -14.21
N TRP A 420 -41.42 28.79 -13.26
CA TRP A 420 -42.81 29.24 -13.11
C TRP A 420 -43.06 30.73 -13.37
N GLY A 421 -42.01 31.53 -13.64
CA GLY A 421 -42.11 32.99 -13.84
C GLY A 421 -42.47 33.76 -12.56
N PRO A 422 -42.17 35.07 -12.46
CA PRO A 422 -42.51 35.84 -11.27
C PRO A 422 -44.04 35.90 -11.09
N PRO A 423 -44.57 35.80 -9.85
CA PRO A 423 -45.99 35.96 -9.63
C PRO A 423 -46.39 37.37 -10.08
N ALA A 424 -47.40 37.46 -10.93
CA ALA A 424 -47.95 38.74 -11.38
C ALA A 424 -48.30 39.57 -10.15
N MET A 425 -47.60 40.68 -9.93
CA MET A 425 -48.00 41.68 -8.96
C MET A 425 -49.38 42.17 -9.37
N ALA A 426 -50.41 41.75 -8.62
CA ALA A 426 -51.73 42.33 -8.70
C ALA A 426 -51.62 43.80 -8.30
N SER A 427 -51.59 44.67 -9.31
CA SER A 427 -51.77 46.11 -9.17
C SER A 427 -53.12 46.35 -8.50
N VAL A 428 -53.11 46.59 -7.20
CA VAL A 428 -54.21 47.27 -6.50
C VAL A 428 -54.28 48.68 -7.09
N ARG A 429 -55.24 48.92 -7.98
CA ARG A 429 -55.71 50.28 -8.29
C ARG A 429 -56.90 50.56 -7.38
N CYS A 430 -56.85 51.72 -6.72
CA CYS A 430 -57.91 52.30 -5.92
C CYS A 430 -59.24 52.41 -6.69
#